data_AF-A0AAW5WU18-F1
#
_entry.id   AF-A0AAW5WU18-F1
#
_cell.length_a   1.000
_cell.length_b   1.000
_cell.length_c   1.000
_cell.angle_alpha   90.00
_cell.angle_beta   90.00
_cell.angle_gamma   90.00
#
_symmetry.space_group_name_H-M   'P 1'
#
loop_
_entity.id
_entity.type
_entity.pdbx_description
1 polymer ?
#
loop_
_entity_poly.entity_id
_entity_poly.type
_entity_poly.pdbx_seq_one_letter_code
_entity_poly.pdbx_strand_id
1 'polypeptide(L)' 'MKTKIKTYQVTYWDGPSPEDISKGFWHSLKLKISNETLDALCNGIPFISTTTLDGKETILMSSNITKITEIS' A
#
# COMPACT_ATOMS: atom_id res chain seq x y z
N MET A 1 -14.47 -2.19 -18.07
CA MET A 1 -13.29 -1.31 -18.26
C MET A 1 -12.05 -2.20 -18.20
N LYS A 2 -10.99 -1.96 -18.99
CA LYS A 2 -9.75 -2.71 -18.84
C LYS A 2 -9.05 -2.25 -17.55
N THR A 3 -8.79 -3.17 -16.64
CA THR A 3 -8.04 -2.91 -15.39
C THR A 3 -6.64 -2.42 -15.74
N LYS A 4 -6.38 -1.12 -15.55
CA LYS A 4 -5.05 -0.54 -15.78
C LYS A 4 -4.23 -0.73 -14.51
N ILE A 5 -3.17 -1.53 -14.62
CA ILE A 5 -2.19 -1.71 -13.56
C ILE A 5 -1.10 -0.65 -13.73
N LYS A 6 -0.77 0.03 -12.64
CA LYS A 6 0.35 0.98 -12.58
C LYS A 6 1.25 0.63 -11.39
N THR A 7 2.46 1.19 -11.40
CA THR A 7 3.38 1.03 -10.27
C THR A 7 3.22 2.19 -9.30
N TYR A 8 3.18 1.88 -8.01
CA TYR A 8 3.12 2.86 -6.93
C TYR A 8 4.20 2.57 -5.90
N GLN A 9 4.75 3.63 -5.33
CA GLN A 9 5.45 3.57 -4.07
C GLN A 9 4.44 3.82 -2.95
N VAL A 10 4.31 2.83 -2.06
CA VAL A 10 3.46 2.91 -0.87
C VAL A 10 4.37 2.99 0.35
N THR A 11 4.24 4.07 1.10
CA THR A 11 4.86 4.21 2.41
C THR A 11 3.84 3.82 3.47
N TYR A 12 4.22 2.87 4.31
CA TYR A 12 3.38 2.37 5.39
C TYR A 12 4.17 2.24 6.69
N TRP A 13 3.45 2.31 7.80
CA TRP A 13 3.97 2.07 9.12
C TRP A 13 3.77 0.60 9.52
N ASP A 14 4.85 -0.09 9.88
CA ASP A 14 4.78 -1.44 10.43
C ASP A 14 4.99 -1.36 11.95
N GLY A 15 3.89 -1.34 12.70
CA GLY A 15 3.90 -1.16 14.14
C GLY A 15 2.55 -0.70 14.72
N PRO A 16 2.47 -0.45 16.05
CA PRO A 16 1.31 0.21 16.68
C PRO A 16 1.08 1.61 16.10
N SER A 17 -0.01 2.33 16.38
CA SER A 17 -0.29 3.67 15.79
C SER A 17 0.98 4.52 15.56
N PRO A 18 1.16 5.20 14.41
CA PRO A 18 2.36 6.01 14.09
C PRO A 18 2.73 7.07 15.14
N GLU A 19 1.83 7.36 16.08
CA GLU A 19 2.05 8.22 17.24
C GLU A 19 3.01 7.59 18.27
N ASP A 20 3.12 6.26 18.34
CA ASP A 20 4.07 5.50 19.18
C ASP A 20 5.22 4.93 18.31
N ILE A 21 5.98 5.86 17.72
CA ILE A 21 7.14 5.61 16.85
C ILE A 21 8.22 4.71 17.46
N SER A 22 8.21 4.51 18.79
CA SER A 22 9.21 3.72 19.52
C SER A 22 9.14 2.21 19.26
N LYS A 23 8.06 1.72 18.62
CA LYS A 23 7.76 0.29 18.45
C LYS A 23 7.48 -0.14 17.01
N GLY A 24 7.75 0.73 16.03
CA GLY A 24 7.54 0.39 14.63
C GLY A 24 8.57 0.99 13.70
N PHE A 25 8.41 0.69 12.43
CA PHE A 25 9.32 1.13 11.37
C PHE A 25 8.55 1.63 10.16
N TRP A 26 9.09 2.66 9.51
CA TRP A 26 8.60 3.11 8.22
C TRP A 26 9.15 2.21 7.12
N HIS A 27 8.25 1.70 6.30
CA HIS A 27 8.59 0.90 5.14
C HIS A 27 8.11 1.58 3.86
N SER A 28 8.81 1.31 2.77
CA SER A 28 8.44 1.77 1.44
C SER A 28 8.46 0.58 0.49
N LEU A 29 7.31 0.25 -0.08
CA LEU A 29 7.14 -0.85 -1.03
C LEU A 29 6.80 -0.32 -2.42
N LYS A 30 7.34 -0.96 -3.44
CA LYS A 30 6.96 -0.72 -4.84
C LYS A 30 5.99 -1.81 -5.28
N LEU A 31 4.78 -1.42 -5.62
CA LEU A 31 3.64 -2.30 -5.82
C LEU A 31 2.98 -2.03 -7.17
N LYS A 32 2.49 -3.10 -7.80
CA LYS A 32 1.62 -3.06 -8.97
C LYS A 32 0.18 -2.98 -8.48
N ILE A 33 -0.41 -1.79 -8.60
CA ILE A 33 -1.76 -1.50 -8.07
C ILE A 33 -2.69 -1.23 -9.26
N SER A 34 -3.86 -1.87 -9.25
CA SER A 34 -4.94 -1.56 -10.19
C SER A 34 -5.74 -0.34 -9.73
N ASN A 35 -6.50 0.31 -10.60
CA ASN A 35 -7.39 1.39 -10.17
C ASN A 35 -8.39 0.92 -9.08
N GLU A 36 -8.94 -0.28 -9.18
CA GLU A 36 -9.88 -0.84 -8.19
C GLU A 36 -9.21 -1.03 -6.82
N THR A 37 -7.97 -1.53 -6.81
CA THR A 37 -7.17 -1.68 -5.60
C THR A 37 -6.81 -0.31 -5.01
N LEU A 38 -6.49 0.68 -5.84
CA LEU A 38 -6.21 2.04 -5.39
C LEU A 38 -7.43 2.69 -4.74
N ASP A 39 -8.60 2.54 -5.37
CA ASP A 39 -9.86 3.05 -4.83
C ASP A 39 -10.19 2.37 -3.49
N ALA A 40 -9.97 1.06 -3.38
CA ALA A 40 -10.11 0.34 -2.10
C ALA A 40 -9.18 0.89 -1.02
N LEU A 41 -7.92 1.20 -1.35
CA LEU A 41 -6.95 1.79 -0.42
C LEU A 41 -7.41 3.17 0.04
N CYS A 42 -7.85 4.02 -0.89
CA CYS A 42 -8.36 5.36 -0.59
C CYS A 42 -9.67 5.36 0.20
N ASN A 43 -10.51 4.33 0.03
CA ASN A 43 -11.76 4.15 0.78
C ASN A 43 -11.54 3.52 2.18
N GLY A 44 -10.30 3.23 2.57
CA GLY A 44 -9.97 2.70 3.89
C GLY A 44 -10.41 1.25 4.11
N ILE A 45 -10.48 0.43 3.05
CA ILE A 45 -10.75 -1.01 3.24
C ILE A 45 -9.63 -1.62 4.10
N PRO A 46 -9.94 -2.35 5.19
CA PRO A 46 -8.95 -2.65 6.24
C PRO A 46 -7.72 -3.41 5.74
N PHE A 47 -7.93 -4.44 4.92
CA PHE A 47 -6.88 -5.27 4.35
C PHE A 47 -7.05 -5.37 2.85
N ILE A 48 -5.97 -5.14 2.12
CA ILE A 48 -5.97 -5.13 0.66
C ILE A 48 -4.78 -5.96 0.16
N SER A 49 -5.08 -6.93 -0.70
CA SER A 49 -4.05 -7.69 -1.40
C SER A 49 -3.60 -6.96 -2.67
N THR A 50 -2.29 -6.92 -2.89
CA THR A 50 -1.66 -6.38 -4.09
C THR A 50 -0.39 -7.17 -4.41
N THR A 51 0.31 -6.80 -5.47
CA THR A 51 1.47 -7.54 -5.97
C THR A 51 2.70 -6.64 -5.97
N THR A 52 3.81 -7.12 -5.45
CA THR A 52 5.11 -6.45 -5.54
C THR A 52 5.65 -6.46 -6.97
N LEU A 53 6.71 -5.70 -7.23
CA LEU A 53 7.34 -5.66 -8.56
C LEU A 53 7.84 -7.03 -9.04
N ASP A 54 8.35 -7.87 -8.11
CA ASP A 54 8.83 -9.24 -8.37
C ASP A 54 7.68 -10.27 -8.45
N GLY A 55 6.42 -9.84 -8.40
CA GLY A 55 5.26 -10.71 -8.63
C GLY A 55 4.76 -11.44 -7.39
N LYS A 56 5.27 -11.13 -6.19
CA LYS A 56 4.78 -11.73 -4.94
C LYS A 56 3.53 -11.01 -4.45
N GLU A 57 2.59 -11.78 -3.91
CA GLU A 57 1.46 -11.21 -3.20
C GLU A 57 1.91 -10.54 -1.90
N THR A 58 1.30 -9.41 -1.58
CA THR A 58 1.48 -8.72 -0.31
C THR A 58 0.16 -8.14 0.17
N ILE A 59 -0.06 -8.17 1.49
CA ILE A 59 -1.27 -7.65 2.12
C ILE A 59 -0.90 -6.36 2.85
N LEU A 60 -1.61 -5.29 2.54
CA LEU A 60 -1.48 -4.00 3.20
C LEU A 60 -2.66 -3.73 4.12
N MET A 61 -2.39 -3.14 5.28
CA MET A 61 -3.40 -2.56 6.14
C MET A 61 -3.56 -1.07 5.78
N SER A 62 -4.74 -0.66 5.30
CA SER A 62 -4.93 0.70 4.79
C SER A 62 -4.74 1.79 5.86
N SER A 63 -5.08 1.51 7.11
CA SER A 63 -4.90 2.43 8.25
C SER A 63 -3.43 2.79 8.52
N ASN A 64 -2.50 1.98 8.02
CA ASN A 64 -1.07 2.18 8.22
C ASN A 64 -0.40 2.87 7.04
N ILE A 65 -1.13 3.08 5.94
CA ILE A 65 -0.62 3.75 4.75
C ILE A 65 -0.67 5.25 4.96
N THR A 66 0.48 5.90 4.86
CA THR A 66 0.59 7.35 5.02
C THR A 66 0.82 8.07 3.71
N LYS A 67 1.34 7.36 2.70
CA LYS A 67 1.57 7.94 1.38
C LYS A 67 1.48 6.89 0.29
N ILE A 68 0.81 7.26 -0.79
CA ILE A 68 0.77 6.51 -2.04
C ILE A 68 1.24 7.47 -3.14
N THR A 69 2.22 7.08 -3.95
CA THR A 69 2.74 7.90 -5.05
C THR A 69 2.94 7.03 -6.28
N GLU A 70 2.31 7.40 -7.39
CA GLU A 70 2.53 6.74 -8.67
C GLU A 70 3.99 6.93 -9.08
N ILE A 71 4.67 5.83 -9.42
CA ILE A 71 6.05 5.84 -9.93
C ILE A 71 6.03 5.10 -11.28
N SER A 72 6.57 5.74 -12.32
CA SER A 72 6.50 5.24 -13.70
C SER A 72 7.23 3.92 -13.90
#